data_AF-A0A936JL66-F1
#
_entry.id   AF-A0A936JL66-F1
#
_cell.length_a   1.000
_cell.length_b   1.000
_cell.length_c   1.000
_cell.angle_alpha   90.00
_cell.angle_beta   90.00
_cell.angle_gamma   90.00
#
_symmetry.space_group_name_H-M   'P 1'
#
loop_
_entity.id
_entity.type
_entity.pdbx_description
1 polymer ?
#
loop_
_entity_poly.entity_id
_entity_poly.type
_entity_poly.pdbx_seq_one_letter_code
_entity_poly.pdbx_strand_id
1 'polypeptide(L)'
;MSNSELLFFARWLSHILYQQYKTYVLILIDEYDTPIQAGYTHGYFDEIVPFIRNLLSAALKDNVALFKGVLTGILYVLRDNMFSGLNNIRVHSMMSSQYATSFGFTEDEVAAIVEPAHVEEVRAWYNGYIFGGPSSTTRGRF
;
A
#
# COMPACT_ATOMS: atom_id res chain seq x y z
N MET A 1 -19.80 -8.60 -16.86
CA MET A 1 -19.39 -7.19 -16.81
C MET A 1 -18.46 -6.92 -17.97
N SER A 2 -18.62 -5.80 -18.68
CA SER A 2 -17.62 -5.35 -19.67
C SER A 2 -16.38 -4.79 -18.97
N ASN A 3 -15.24 -4.74 -19.67
CA ASN A 3 -14.03 -4.07 -19.15
C ASN A 3 -14.31 -2.63 -18.74
N SER A 4 -15.21 -1.95 -19.46
CA SER A 4 -15.69 -0.61 -19.16
C SER A 4 -16.39 -0.53 -17.79
N GLU A 5 -17.25 -1.50 -17.48
CA GLU A 5 -17.97 -1.54 -16.19
C GLU A 5 -17.03 -1.77 -15.01
N LEU A 6 -16.02 -2.63 -15.18
CA LEU A 6 -15.01 -2.87 -14.15
C LEU A 6 -14.19 -1.61 -13.85
N LEU A 7 -13.81 -0.85 -14.89
CA LEU A 7 -13.04 0.38 -14.74
C LEU A 7 -13.76 1.42 -13.87
N PHE A 8 -15.09 1.56 -14.02
CA PHE A 8 -15.85 2.59 -13.32
C PHE A 8 -16.54 2.11 -12.04
N PHE A 9 -16.46 0.81 -11.72
CA PHE A 9 -17.18 0.22 -10.58
C PHE A 9 -16.88 0.91 -9.25
N ALA A 10 -15.60 1.11 -8.92
CA ALA A 10 -15.22 1.74 -7.65
C ALA A 10 -15.72 3.19 -7.54
N ARG A 11 -15.66 3.95 -8.65
CA ARG A 11 -16.20 5.32 -8.71
C ARG A 11 -17.71 5.33 -8.51
N TRP A 12 -18.42 4.47 -9.23
CA TRP A 12 -19.87 4.32 -9.11
C TRP A 12 -20.29 3.95 -7.69
N LEU A 13 -19.64 2.95 -7.09
CA LEU A 13 -19.91 2.52 -5.72
C LEU A 13 -19.65 3.66 -4.72
N SER A 14 -18.52 4.36 -4.85
CA SER A 14 -18.21 5.50 -3.98
C SER A 14 -19.25 6.62 -4.08
N HIS A 15 -19.79 6.86 -5.29
CA HIS A 15 -20.85 7.85 -5.49
C HIS A 15 -22.15 7.43 -4.81
N ILE A 16 -22.55 6.17 -4.92
CA ILE A 16 -23.74 5.65 -4.24
C ILE A 16 -23.59 5.78 -2.72
N LEU A 17 -22.47 5.34 -2.17
CA LEU A 17 -22.21 5.44 -0.73
C LEU A 17 -22.26 6.90 -0.25
N TYR A 18 -21.64 7.82 -0.99
CA TYR A 18 -21.72 9.24 -0.68
C TYR A 18 -23.16 9.78 -0.75
N GLN A 19 -23.94 9.39 -1.76
CA GLN A 19 -25.32 9.83 -1.89
C GLN A 19 -26.20 9.36 -0.74
N GLN A 20 -26.01 8.12 -0.27
CA GLN A 20 -26.79 7.53 0.82
C GLN A 20 -26.39 8.07 2.19
N TYR A 21 -25.09 8.10 2.48
CA TYR A 21 -24.58 8.42 3.82
C TYR A 21 -24.11 9.88 3.98
N LYS A 22 -24.10 10.67 2.90
CA LYS A 22 -23.59 12.06 2.84
C LYS A 22 -22.18 12.23 3.41
N THR A 23 -21.39 11.15 3.35
CA THR A 23 -20.05 11.06 3.91
C THR A 23 -19.08 10.67 2.82
N TYR A 24 -17.97 11.41 2.70
CA TYR A 24 -16.93 11.10 1.72
C TYR A 24 -16.32 9.72 1.96
N VAL A 25 -16.01 9.01 0.88
CA VAL A 25 -15.63 7.58 0.91
C VAL A 25 -14.12 7.44 1.01
N LEU A 26 -13.66 6.57 1.92
CA LEU A 26 -12.29 6.07 1.95
C LEU A 26 -12.21 4.80 1.11
N ILE A 27 -11.35 4.79 0.09
CA ILE A 27 -11.09 3.60 -0.72
C ILE A 27 -9.75 3.00 -0.27
N LEU A 28 -9.79 1.75 0.20
CA LEU A 28 -8.61 0.98 0.58
C LEU A 28 -8.41 -0.13 -0.45
N ILE A 29 -7.26 -0.14 -1.11
CA ILE A 29 -6.90 -1.16 -2.11
C ILE A 29 -5.65 -1.83 -1.61
N ASP A 30 -5.82 -3.07 -1.16
CA ASP A 30 -4.70 -3.90 -0.76
C ASP A 30 -4.10 -4.66 -1.93
N GLU A 31 -2.80 -4.92 -1.83
CA GLU A 31 -2.00 -5.66 -2.81
C GLU A 31 -2.28 -5.28 -4.27
N TYR A 32 -2.29 -3.98 -4.57
CA TYR A 32 -2.65 -3.48 -5.92
C TYR A 32 -1.75 -4.05 -7.04
N ASP A 33 -0.56 -4.52 -6.67
CA ASP A 33 0.49 -5.02 -7.54
C ASP A 33 0.43 -6.54 -7.78
N THR A 34 -0.32 -7.31 -6.98
CA THR A 34 -0.56 -8.75 -7.19
C THR A 34 -1.00 -9.10 -8.63
N PRO A 35 -2.01 -8.45 -9.24
CA PRO A 35 -2.39 -8.75 -10.61
C PRO A 35 -1.28 -8.43 -11.63
N ILE A 36 -0.40 -7.49 -11.32
CA ILE A 36 0.70 -7.08 -12.18
C ILE A 36 1.83 -8.10 -12.12
N GLN A 37 2.15 -8.60 -10.92
CA GLN A 37 3.06 -9.74 -10.74
C GLN A 37 2.54 -10.97 -11.49
N ALA A 38 1.23 -11.25 -11.41
CA ALA A 38 0.63 -12.34 -12.14
C ALA A 38 0.75 -12.15 -13.66
N GLY A 39 0.55 -10.94 -14.18
CA GLY A 39 0.75 -10.65 -15.61
C GLY A 39 2.20 -10.80 -16.07
N TYR A 40 3.16 -10.45 -15.23
CA TYR A 40 4.57 -10.73 -15.50
C TYR A 40 4.84 -12.24 -15.61
N THR A 41 4.37 -13.02 -14.64
CA THR A 41 4.60 -14.48 -14.58
C THR A 41 3.91 -15.24 -15.71
N HIS A 42 2.73 -14.80 -16.15
CA HIS A 42 1.90 -15.52 -17.13
C HIS A 42 1.89 -14.87 -18.52
N GLY A 43 2.72 -13.84 -18.76
CA GLY A 43 2.92 -13.26 -20.09
C GLY A 43 1.83 -12.31 -20.58
N TYR A 44 1.07 -11.67 -19.68
CA TYR A 44 0.07 -10.64 -20.00
C TYR A 44 0.35 -9.28 -19.33
N PHE A 45 1.64 -9.01 -19.07
CA PHE A 45 2.09 -7.80 -18.37
C PHE A 45 1.68 -6.51 -19.10
N ASP A 46 1.80 -6.49 -20.42
CA ASP A 46 1.53 -5.33 -21.26
C ASP A 46 0.04 -5.01 -21.34
N GLU A 47 -0.84 -5.98 -21.06
CA GLU A 47 -2.29 -5.81 -20.98
C GLU A 47 -2.76 -5.38 -19.58
N ILE A 48 -2.19 -5.98 -18.52
CA ILE A 48 -2.66 -5.73 -17.15
C ILE A 48 -2.22 -4.37 -16.60
N VAL A 49 -1.00 -3.92 -16.94
CA VAL A 49 -0.48 -2.65 -16.43
C VAL A 49 -1.36 -1.46 -16.86
N PRO A 50 -1.72 -1.31 -18.15
CA PRO A 50 -2.67 -0.27 -18.58
C PRO A 50 -4.05 -0.43 -17.94
N PHE A 51 -4.53 -1.66 -17.76
CA PHE A 51 -5.83 -1.90 -17.12
C PHE A 51 -5.86 -1.40 -15.67
N ILE A 52 -4.89 -1.81 -14.84
CA ILE A 52 -4.82 -1.37 -13.44
C ILE A 52 -4.62 0.14 -13.37
N ARG A 53 -3.78 0.72 -14.24
CA ARG A 53 -3.60 2.19 -14.30
C ARG A 53 -4.93 2.90 -14.55
N ASN A 54 -5.70 2.44 -15.52
CA ASN A 54 -6.97 3.04 -15.89
C ASN A 54 -8.04 2.83 -14.79
N LEU A 55 -8.05 1.66 -14.14
CA LEU A 55 -8.93 1.34 -13.02
C LEU A 55 -8.67 2.30 -11.85
N LEU A 56 -7.41 2.45 -11.44
CA LEU A 56 -7.02 3.35 -10.35
C LEU A 56 -7.29 4.82 -10.71
N SER A 57 -7.03 5.21 -11.95
CA SER A 57 -7.34 6.55 -12.45
C SER A 57 -8.84 6.84 -12.39
N ALA A 58 -9.68 5.93 -12.86
CA ALA A 58 -11.14 6.11 -12.83
C ALA A 58 -11.70 6.18 -11.41
N ALA A 59 -11.17 5.36 -10.50
CA ALA A 59 -11.59 5.28 -9.10
C ALA A 59 -11.17 6.50 -8.28
N LEU A 60 -9.95 7.01 -8.48
CA LEU A 60 -9.33 7.98 -7.57
C LEU A 60 -9.27 9.40 -8.14
N LYS A 61 -9.08 9.55 -9.46
CA LYS A 61 -8.91 10.87 -10.08
C LYS A 61 -10.24 11.61 -10.18
N ASP A 62 -10.25 12.85 -9.69
CA ASP A 62 -11.40 13.77 -9.76
C ASP A 62 -12.71 13.12 -9.26
N ASN A 63 -12.59 12.21 -8.29
CA ASN A 63 -13.72 11.55 -7.68
C ASN A 63 -14.25 12.43 -6.54
N VAL A 64 -15.31 13.18 -6.82
CA VAL A 64 -15.95 14.12 -5.88
C VAL A 64 -16.52 13.46 -4.62
N ALA A 65 -16.76 12.14 -4.66
CA ALA A 65 -17.23 11.37 -3.51
C ALA A 65 -16.08 10.88 -2.62
N LEU A 66 -14.83 10.97 -3.08
CA LEU A 66 -13.66 10.40 -2.41
C LEU A 66 -13.13 11.35 -1.32
N PHE A 67 -12.94 10.81 -0.12
CA PHE A 67 -12.16 11.45 0.94
C PHE A 67 -10.66 11.24 0.69
N LYS A 68 -10.27 9.97 0.52
CA LYS A 68 -8.89 9.54 0.31
C LYS A 68 -8.87 8.14 -0.31
N GLY A 69 -7.87 7.87 -1.14
CA GLY A 69 -7.48 6.53 -1.55
C GLY A 69 -6.20 6.10 -0.83
N VAL A 70 -6.14 4.86 -0.36
CA VAL A 70 -4.92 4.24 0.17
C VAL A 70 -4.66 2.96 -0.63
N LEU A 71 -3.42 2.83 -1.09
CA LEU A 71 -2.95 1.72 -1.88
C LEU A 71 -1.79 1.07 -1.12
N THR A 72 -1.84 -0.24 -0.93
CA THR A 72 -0.74 -1.03 -0.36
C THR A 72 -0.26 -2.05 -1.38
N GLY A 73 1.06 -2.25 -1.43
CA GLY A 73 1.72 -3.12 -2.39
C GLY A 73 3.24 -3.06 -2.25
N ILE A 74 3.93 -4.02 -2.84
CA ILE A 74 5.37 -4.22 -2.71
C ILE A 74 6.12 -3.53 -3.87
N LEU A 75 5.60 -3.67 -5.09
CA LEU A 75 6.27 -3.21 -6.30
C LEU A 75 6.38 -1.68 -6.36
N TYR A 76 7.63 -1.22 -6.42
CA TYR A 76 7.98 0.20 -6.56
C TYR A 76 8.06 0.65 -8.04
N VAL A 77 8.31 -0.29 -8.95
CA VAL A 77 8.75 -0.05 -10.35
C VAL A 77 7.74 0.70 -11.20
N LEU A 78 6.47 0.69 -10.81
CA LEU A 78 5.38 1.24 -11.62
C LEU A 78 5.01 2.67 -11.26
N ARG A 79 5.74 3.28 -10.32
CA ARG A 79 5.38 4.58 -9.75
C ARG A 79 5.30 5.71 -10.78
N ASP A 80 6.28 5.87 -11.65
CA ASP A 80 6.32 7.09 -12.48
C ASP A 80 5.34 7.06 -13.67
N ASN A 81 5.00 5.86 -14.19
CA ASN A 81 4.14 5.75 -15.38
C ASN A 81 2.68 5.39 -15.06
N MET A 82 2.39 4.70 -13.95
CA MET A 82 1.00 4.42 -13.55
C MET A 82 0.35 5.57 -12.78
N PHE A 83 1.13 6.37 -12.06
CA PHE A 83 0.60 7.36 -11.13
C PHE A 83 0.73 8.80 -11.60
N SER A 84 1.41 9.07 -12.72
CA SER A 84 1.46 10.40 -13.34
C SER A 84 0.07 10.97 -13.67
N GLY A 85 -0.95 10.12 -13.84
CA GLY A 85 -2.32 10.51 -14.09
C GLY A 85 -3.14 10.90 -12.84
N LEU A 86 -2.65 10.60 -11.64
CA LEU A 86 -3.36 10.79 -10.37
C LEU A 86 -2.90 12.08 -9.66
N ASN A 87 -3.87 12.87 -9.21
CA ASN A 87 -3.61 14.12 -8.48
C ASN A 87 -3.22 13.82 -7.02
N ASN A 88 -2.27 14.58 -6.46
CA ASN A 88 -1.91 14.58 -5.03
C ASN A 88 -1.43 13.25 -4.43
N ILE A 89 -0.67 12.46 -5.19
CA ILE A 89 -0.06 11.24 -4.65
C ILE A 89 1.04 11.56 -3.67
N ARG A 90 0.97 10.92 -2.50
CA ARG A 90 2.07 10.82 -1.55
C ARG A 90 2.39 9.35 -1.39
N VAL A 91 3.66 9.01 -1.51
CA VAL A 91 4.07 7.62 -1.35
C VAL A 91 4.99 7.48 -0.17
N HIS A 92 4.61 6.57 0.72
CA HIS A 92 5.33 6.26 1.94
C HIS A 92 5.88 4.83 1.81
N SER A 93 7.20 4.70 1.87
CA SER A 93 7.87 3.40 2.00
C SER A 93 8.02 3.08 3.49
N MET A 94 8.19 1.80 3.82
CA MET A 94 8.64 1.38 5.16
C MET A 94 9.96 2.05 5.56
N MET A 95 10.77 2.47 4.58
CA MET A 95 12.01 3.20 4.81
C MET A 95 11.81 4.71 5.07
N SER A 96 10.58 5.21 5.02
CA SER A 96 10.28 6.61 5.32
C SER A 96 10.44 6.87 6.81
N SER A 97 11.28 7.85 7.17
CA SER A 97 11.47 8.27 8.57
C SER A 97 10.17 8.67 9.28
N GLN A 98 9.18 9.16 8.54
CA GLN A 98 7.87 9.54 9.07
C GLN A 98 7.11 8.36 9.69
N TYR A 99 7.29 7.15 9.17
CA TYR A 99 6.59 5.94 9.60
C TYR A 99 7.54 4.87 10.14
N ALA A 100 8.79 5.23 10.42
CA ALA A 100 9.83 4.33 10.91
C ALA A 100 9.42 3.59 12.19
N THR A 101 8.59 4.20 13.03
CA THR A 101 8.11 3.63 14.29
C THR A 101 6.73 2.97 14.16
N SER A 102 6.13 2.96 12.98
CA SER A 102 4.79 2.42 12.74
C SER A 102 4.79 0.97 12.28
N PHE A 103 5.96 0.41 11.95
CA PHE A 103 6.12 -0.95 11.42
C PHE A 103 7.14 -1.74 12.25
N GLY A 104 7.00 -3.08 12.23
CA GLY A 104 7.85 -3.99 13.02
C GLY A 104 7.46 -4.03 14.50
N PHE A 105 8.00 -5.03 15.20
CA PHE A 105 7.88 -5.20 16.64
C PHE A 105 9.02 -4.48 17.36
N THR A 106 8.76 -3.95 18.54
CA THR A 106 9.80 -3.45 19.43
C THR A 106 10.56 -4.61 20.07
N GLU A 107 11.76 -4.34 20.61
CA GLU A 107 12.50 -5.39 21.33
C GLU A 107 11.71 -5.97 22.51
N ASP A 108 10.97 -5.11 23.21
CA ASP A 108 10.14 -5.50 24.34
C ASP A 108 8.93 -6.37 23.90
N GLU A 109 8.33 -6.06 22.73
CA GLU A 109 7.24 -6.88 22.16
C GLU A 109 7.73 -8.27 21.73
N VAL A 110 8.93 -8.37 21.13
CA VAL A 110 9.51 -9.68 20.77
C VAL A 110 9.89 -10.48 22.01
N ALA A 111 10.51 -9.85 23.01
CA ALA A 111 10.85 -10.51 24.28
C ALA A 111 9.61 -11.01 25.04
N ALA A 112 8.43 -10.41 24.82
CA ALA A 112 7.17 -10.85 25.40
C ALA A 112 6.54 -12.06 24.66
N ILE A 113 6.90 -12.27 23.39
CA ILE A 113 6.31 -13.33 22.54
C ILE A 113 7.23 -14.54 22.44
N VAL A 114 8.55 -14.33 22.49
CA VAL A 114 9.58 -15.35 22.31
C VAL A 114 10.05 -15.87 23.67
N GLU A 115 10.29 -17.17 23.79
CA GLU A 115 10.89 -17.73 25.00
C GLU A 115 12.27 -17.08 25.26
N PRO A 116 12.62 -16.73 26.52
CA PRO A 116 13.86 -16.02 26.83
C PRO A 116 15.13 -16.65 26.24
N ALA A 117 15.15 -17.97 26.08
CA ALA A 117 16.27 -18.71 25.50
C ALA A 117 16.48 -18.44 24.00
N HIS A 118 15.44 -18.04 23.26
CA HIS A 118 15.48 -17.81 21.81
C HIS A 118 15.55 -16.32 21.43
N VAL A 119 15.48 -15.40 22.40
CA VAL A 119 15.48 -13.94 22.13
C VAL A 119 16.76 -13.49 21.41
N GLU A 120 17.93 -13.97 21.83
CA GLU A 120 19.20 -13.61 21.18
C GLU A 120 19.34 -14.24 19.78
N GLU A 121 18.73 -15.40 19.54
CA GLU A 121 18.68 -16.03 18.22
C GLU A 121 17.80 -15.21 17.26
N VAL A 122 16.59 -14.85 17.70
CA VAL A 122 15.69 -13.96 16.94
C VAL A 122 16.34 -12.61 16.68
N ARG A 123 17.10 -12.09 17.65
CA ARG A 123 17.88 -10.86 17.50
C ARG A 123 18.94 -10.97 16.40
N ALA A 124 19.64 -12.09 16.34
CA ALA A 124 20.63 -12.37 15.32
C ALA A 124 20.00 -12.51 13.92
N TRP A 125 18.83 -13.14 13.81
CA TRP A 125 18.12 -13.31 12.53
C TRP A 125 17.65 -11.99 11.93
N TYR A 126 17.15 -11.08 12.76
CA TYR A 126 16.66 -9.78 12.32
C TYR A 126 17.76 -8.73 12.10
N ASN A 127 18.96 -8.95 12.67
CA ASN A 127 20.14 -8.10 12.51
C ASN A 127 19.87 -6.59 12.68
N GLY A 128 19.00 -6.22 13.63
CA GLY A 128 18.76 -4.83 14.04
C GLY A 128 18.34 -3.91 12.89
N TYR A 129 17.33 -4.28 12.11
CA TYR A 129 16.83 -3.44 11.02
C TYR A 129 16.37 -2.06 11.54
N ILE A 130 17.14 -1.01 11.24
CA ILE A 130 16.76 0.37 11.59
C ILE A 130 15.89 0.92 10.46
N PHE A 131 14.58 0.80 10.61
CA PHE A 131 13.63 1.50 9.74
C PHE A 131 13.86 3.02 9.83
N GLY A 132 14.02 3.70 8.68
CA GLY A 132 14.13 5.16 8.61
C GLY A 132 15.48 5.79 9.01
N GLY A 133 16.54 4.99 9.22
CA GLY A 133 17.89 5.47 9.50
C GLY A 133 18.18 5.81 10.98
N PRO A 134 19.47 6.05 11.34
CA PRO A 134 19.88 6.22 12.72
C PRO A 134 19.34 7.55 13.28
N SER A 135 18.25 7.46 14.02
CA SER A 135 17.77 8.54 14.88
C SER A 135 18.10 8.16 16.33
N SER A 136 18.74 9.08 17.05
CA SER A 136 19.32 8.91 18.40
C SER A 136 18.37 8.46 19.52
N THR A 137 17.12 8.15 19.20
CA THR A 137 16.03 7.94 20.15
C THR A 137 15.20 6.69 19.83
N THR A 138 15.50 5.97 18.75
CA THR A 138 14.67 4.85 18.29
C THR A 138 15.32 3.55 18.72
N ARG A 139 14.79 2.92 19.78
CA ARG A 139 15.09 1.50 20.07
C ARG A 139 14.78 0.71 18.81
N GLY A 140 15.74 -0.10 18.37
CA GLY A 140 15.62 -0.91 17.15
C GLY A 140 14.29 -1.67 17.17
N ARG A 141 13.63 -1.70 16.01
CA ARG A 141 12.44 -2.55 15.82
C ARG A 141 12.89 -3.80 15.06
N PHE A 142 12.40 -4.94 15.51
CA PHE A 142 12.42 -6.22 14.82
C PHE A 142 11.43 -6.18 13.66
#